data_AF-A0A354ETP0-F1
#
_entry.id   AF-A0A354ETP0-F1
#
_cell.length_a   1.000
_cell.length_b   1.000
_cell.length_c   1.000
_cell.angle_alpha   90.00
_cell.angle_beta   90.00
_cell.angle_gamma   90.00
#
_symmetry.space_group_name_H-M   'P 1'
#
loop_
_entity.id
_entity.type
_entity.pdbx_description
1 polymer ?
#
loop_
_entity_poly.entity_id
_entity_poly.type
_entity_poly.pdbx_seq_one_letter_code
_entity_poly.pdbx_strand_id
1 'polypeptide(L)'
;MNCGVHQGLVGFAYTDNRGQWRGFDVDFCRATAAAVLGDANAVRFVPLSAADRFAALNDGRIDVLWRNSSWTMTRDAGEGFVFAGVNYYDGQGFLVRRSLKLNSATELTG
;
A
#
# COMPACT_ATOMS: atom_id res chain seq x y z
N MET A 1 -2.37 -13.13 11.19
CA MET A 1 -2.66 -12.72 9.80
C MET A 1 -1.45 -12.03 9.19
N ASN A 2 -1.00 -12.48 8.02
CA ASN A 2 0.10 -11.91 7.25
C ASN A 2 -0.43 -10.77 6.36
N CYS A 3 -0.05 -9.53 6.65
CA CYS A 3 -0.48 -8.37 5.88
C CYS A 3 0.67 -7.83 5.01
N GLY A 4 0.47 -7.78 3.70
CA GLY A 4 1.40 -7.14 2.78
C GLY A 4 1.31 -5.61 2.88
N VAL A 5 2.44 -4.94 3.15
CA VAL A 5 2.53 -3.48 3.31
C VAL A 5 3.67 -2.89 2.49
N HIS A 6 3.75 -1.56 2.41
CA HIS A 6 4.86 -0.89 1.74
C HIS A 6 6.18 -1.09 2.52
N GLN A 7 7.32 -1.09 1.83
CA GLN A 7 8.64 -1.21 2.46
C GLN A 7 9.06 0.04 3.27
N GLY A 8 8.28 1.14 3.20
CA GLY A 8 8.67 2.45 3.72
C GLY A 8 8.09 3.59 2.89
N LEU A 9 6.86 3.98 3.20
CA LEU A 9 6.18 5.16 2.68
C LEU A 9 5.56 5.88 3.88
N VAL A 10 6.18 7.00 4.29
CA VAL A 10 5.73 7.76 5.46
C VAL A 10 4.28 8.20 5.26
N GLY A 11 3.47 8.02 6.30
CA GLY A 11 2.02 8.25 6.27
C GLY A 11 1.20 7.01 5.91
N PHE A 12 1.70 6.11 5.06
CA PHE A 12 0.98 4.90 4.64
C PHE A 12 1.46 3.63 5.36
N ALA A 13 2.75 3.32 5.26
CA ALA A 13 3.36 2.19 5.95
C ALA A 13 4.87 2.37 6.08
N TYR A 14 5.35 2.54 7.30
CA TYR A 14 6.77 2.69 7.62
C TYR A 14 7.05 2.20 9.03
N THR A 15 8.33 1.95 9.34
CA THR A 15 8.78 1.69 10.71
C THR A 15 9.28 2.98 11.36
N ASP A 16 8.80 3.29 12.56
CA ASP A 16 9.31 4.41 13.35
C ASP A 16 10.71 4.13 13.92
N ASN A 17 11.27 5.09 14.66
CA ASN A 17 12.60 4.97 15.27
C ASN A 17 12.71 3.86 16.34
N ARG A 18 11.60 3.24 16.74
CA ARG A 18 11.54 2.08 17.64
C ARG A 18 11.28 0.77 16.88
N GLY A 19 11.34 0.81 15.55
CA GLY A 19 11.06 -0.33 14.67
C GLY A 19 9.58 -0.72 14.61
N GLN A 20 8.67 0.12 15.12
CA GLN A 20 7.24 -0.20 15.12
C GLN A 20 6.58 0.26 13.82
N TRP A 21 5.75 -0.60 13.24
CA TRP A 21 4.98 -0.26 12.05
C TRP A 21 3.93 0.82 12.35
N ARG A 22 3.88 1.84 11.50
CA ARG A 22 2.96 2.99 11.57
C ARG A 22 2.46 3.36 10.18
N GLY A 23 1.28 3.96 10.13
CA GLY A 23 0.71 4.54 8.93
C GLY A 23 -0.70 4.03 8.62
N PHE A 24 -1.32 4.67 7.64
CA PHE A 24 -2.70 4.42 7.23
C PHE A 24 -2.96 2.96 6.84
N ASP A 25 -2.15 2.39 5.95
CA ASP A 25 -2.29 1.00 5.49
C ASP A 25 -1.98 0.00 6.62
N VAL A 26 -1.02 0.34 7.48
CA VAL A 26 -0.69 -0.46 8.68
C VAL A 26 -1.89 -0.57 9.61
N ASP A 27 -2.61 0.53 9.84
CA ASP A 27 -3.77 0.54 10.71
C ASP A 27 -4.97 -0.19 10.08
N PHE A 28 -5.09 -0.23 8.75
CA PHE A 28 -6.04 -1.11 8.06
C PHE A 28 -5.72 -2.60 8.23
N CYS A 29 -4.44 -2.99 8.22
CA CYS A 29 -4.06 -4.35 8.61
C CYS A 29 -4.48 -4.67 10.05
N ARG A 30 -4.21 -3.76 11.00
CA ARG A 30 -4.60 -3.94 12.42
C ARG A 30 -6.11 -4.02 12.57
N ALA A 31 -6.87 -3.19 11.87
CA ALA A 31 -8.34 -3.22 11.88
C ALA A 31 -8.86 -4.56 11.35
N THR A 32 -8.27 -5.08 10.28
CA THR A 32 -8.63 -6.40 9.73
C THR A 32 -8.30 -7.51 10.73
N ALA A 33 -7.13 -7.47 11.38
CA ALA A 33 -6.76 -8.43 12.41
C ALA A 33 -7.69 -8.37 13.63
N ALA A 34 -8.04 -7.17 14.09
CA ALA A 34 -9.01 -6.99 15.18
C ALA A 34 -10.37 -7.57 14.84
N ALA A 35 -10.86 -7.34 13.62
CA ALA A 35 -12.17 -7.80 13.18
C ALA A 35 -12.24 -9.33 13.00
N VAL A 36 -11.19 -9.94 12.47
CA VAL A 36 -11.18 -11.38 12.12
C VAL A 36 -10.62 -12.25 13.24
N LEU A 37 -9.62 -11.77 13.96
CA LEU A 37 -8.88 -12.54 14.98
C LEU A 37 -9.14 -12.05 16.41
N GLY A 38 -9.88 -10.95 16.59
CA GLY A 38 -10.17 -10.39 17.92
C GLY A 38 -9.00 -9.62 18.57
N ASP A 39 -7.86 -9.49 17.88
CA ASP A 39 -6.68 -8.77 18.38
C ASP A 39 -6.01 -7.97 17.24
N ALA A 40 -5.97 -6.64 17.42
CA ALA A 40 -5.32 -5.72 16.48
C ALA A 40 -3.82 -5.98 16.31
N ASN A 41 -3.18 -6.62 17.30
CA ASN A 41 -1.76 -6.94 17.28
C ASN A 41 -1.45 -8.32 16.67
N ALA A 42 -2.46 -9.13 16.34
CA ALA A 42 -2.30 -10.44 15.71
C ALA A 42 -1.96 -10.36 14.21
N VAL A 43 -1.06 -9.42 13.86
CA VAL A 43 -0.63 -9.11 12.50
C VAL A 43 0.87 -9.28 12.35
N ARG A 44 1.29 -9.97 11.27
CA ARG A 44 2.66 -10.00 10.79
C ARG A 44 2.75 -9.14 9.54
N PHE A 45 3.51 -8.06 9.59
CA PHE A 45 3.73 -7.18 8.45
C PHE A 45 4.78 -7.77 7.50
N VAL A 46 4.44 -7.86 6.22
CA VAL A 46 5.31 -8.35 5.16
C VAL A 46 5.60 -7.20 4.20
N PRO A 47 6.81 -6.60 4.25
CA PRO A 47 7.15 -5.46 3.41
C PRO A 47 7.39 -5.90 1.96
N LEU A 48 6.64 -5.33 1.01
CA LEU A 48 6.65 -5.76 -0.39
C LEU A 48 6.95 -4.61 -1.35
N SER A 49 7.81 -4.89 -2.32
CA SER A 49 8.08 -3.99 -3.43
C SER A 49 6.87 -3.86 -4.35
N ALA A 50 6.90 -2.89 -5.26
CA ALA A 50 5.82 -2.74 -6.22
C ALA A 50 5.66 -3.97 -7.14
N ALA A 51 6.77 -4.60 -7.53
CA ALA A 51 6.77 -5.75 -8.43
C ALA A 51 6.34 -7.05 -7.72
N ASP A 52 6.71 -7.23 -6.44
CA ASP A 52 6.50 -8.51 -5.73
C ASP A 52 5.10 -8.66 -5.12
N ARG A 53 4.37 -7.55 -4.91
CA ARG A 53 3.18 -7.52 -4.06
C ARG A 53 2.04 -8.44 -4.48
N PHE A 54 1.84 -8.64 -5.78
CA PHE A 54 0.74 -9.45 -6.30
C PHE A 54 1.10 -10.92 -6.35
N ALA A 55 2.34 -11.25 -6.76
CA ALA A 55 2.88 -12.60 -6.63
C ALA A 55 2.81 -13.07 -5.17
N ALA A 56 3.19 -12.22 -4.20
CA ALA A 56 3.09 -12.54 -2.78
C ALA A 56 1.66 -12.89 -2.32
N LEU A 57 0.64 -12.23 -2.88
CA LEU A 57 -0.75 -12.53 -2.58
C LEU A 57 -1.18 -13.85 -3.23
N ASN A 58 -0.86 -14.04 -4.51
CA ASN A 58 -1.23 -15.24 -5.27
C ASN A 58 -0.54 -16.51 -4.73
N ASP A 59 0.71 -16.40 -4.28
CA ASP A 59 1.48 -17.50 -3.71
C ASP A 59 1.06 -17.81 -2.24
N GLY A 60 0.14 -17.04 -1.66
CA GLY A 60 -0.29 -17.19 -0.27
C GLY A 60 0.78 -16.79 0.76
N ARG A 61 1.82 -16.03 0.37
CA ARG A 61 2.80 -15.47 1.32
C ARG A 61 2.20 -14.42 2.23
N ILE A 62 1.14 -13.77 1.77
CA ILE A 62 0.30 -12.82 2.54
C ILE A 62 -1.18 -13.22 2.42
N ASP A 63 -1.95 -12.87 3.45
CA ASP A 63 -3.39 -13.14 3.51
C ASP A 63 -4.20 -11.96 2.93
N VAL A 64 -3.67 -10.74 3.04
CA VAL A 64 -4.29 -9.50 2.56
C VAL A 64 -3.21 -8.47 2.18
N LEU A 65 -3.49 -7.62 1.20
CA LEU A 65 -2.60 -6.57 0.73
C LEU A 65 -3.19 -5.17 1.02
N TRP A 66 -2.76 -4.55 2.12
CA TRP A 66 -3.00 -3.13 2.41
C TRP A 66 -1.72 -2.35 2.10
N ARG A 67 -1.60 -1.87 0.86
CA ARG A 67 -0.38 -1.23 0.35
C ARG A 67 -0.69 -0.33 -0.85
N ASN A 68 -1.07 0.93 -0.66
CA ASN A 68 -1.24 1.98 -1.68
C ASN A 68 -1.37 1.49 -3.15
N SER A 69 -2.36 0.62 -3.41
CA SER A 69 -2.47 -0.21 -4.62
C SER A 69 -3.77 0.12 -5.32
N SER A 70 -3.68 0.80 -6.46
CA SER A 70 -4.87 1.21 -7.22
C SER A 70 -5.67 0.01 -7.74
N TRP A 71 -6.98 0.09 -7.64
CA TRP A 71 -7.88 -0.82 -8.33
C TRP A 71 -7.95 -0.41 -9.82
N THR A 72 -7.60 -1.32 -10.72
CA THR A 72 -7.78 -1.15 -12.16
C THR A 72 -8.47 -2.36 -12.75
N MET A 73 -9.14 -2.20 -13.90
CA MET A 73 -9.84 -3.29 -14.58
C MET A 73 -8.90 -4.46 -14.90
N THR A 74 -7.69 -4.19 -15.38
CA THR A 74 -6.71 -5.24 -15.69
C THR A 74 -6.30 -6.05 -14.47
N ARG A 75 -6.19 -5.41 -13.29
CA ARG A 75 -5.83 -6.12 -12.05
C ARG A 75 -6.97 -7.03 -11.59
N ASP A 76 -8.18 -6.48 -11.58
CA ASP A 76 -9.38 -7.16 -11.10
C ASP A 76 -9.78 -8.35 -12.00
N ALA A 77 -9.63 -8.21 -13.32
CA ALA A 77 -9.95 -9.26 -14.27
C ALA A 77 -8.78 -10.25 -14.52
N GLY A 78 -7.54 -9.87 -14.20
CA GLY A 78 -6.35 -10.56 -14.69
C GLY A 78 -5.49 -11.25 -13.64
N GLU A 79 -5.48 -10.78 -12.39
CA GLU A 79 -4.48 -11.21 -11.42
C GLU A 79 -4.95 -12.34 -10.47
N GLY A 80 -6.24 -12.71 -10.51
CA GLY A 80 -6.79 -13.82 -9.73
C GLY A 80 -7.10 -13.51 -8.26
N PHE A 81 -6.99 -12.24 -7.85
CA PHE A 81 -7.44 -11.74 -6.54
C PHE A 81 -8.64 -10.81 -6.69
N VAL A 82 -9.31 -10.52 -5.58
CA VAL A 82 -10.45 -9.60 -5.52
C VAL A 82 -10.10 -8.37 -4.70
N PHE A 83 -10.63 -7.21 -5.09
CA PHE A 83 -10.59 -6.01 -4.27
C PHE A 83 -11.81 -5.95 -3.35
N ALA A 84 -11.57 -5.89 -2.04
CA ALA A 84 -12.66 -5.85 -1.05
C ALA A 84 -13.25 -4.44 -0.85
N GLY A 85 -12.55 -3.39 -1.28
CA GLY A 85 -12.99 -2.01 -1.13
C GLY A 85 -11.87 -1.00 -1.40
N VAL A 86 -12.24 0.28 -1.42
CA VAL A 86 -11.32 1.41 -1.57
C VAL A 86 -11.16 2.09 -0.22
N ASN A 87 -9.97 2.05 0.37
CA ASN A 87 -9.67 2.73 1.63
C ASN A 87 -9.21 4.18 1.43
N TYR A 88 -8.67 4.52 0.25
CA TYR A 88 -8.17 5.86 -0.07
C TYR A 88 -8.32 6.16 -1.57
N TYR A 89 -8.95 7.29 -1.90
CA TYR A 89 -9.04 7.80 -3.27
C TYR A 89 -7.90 8.77 -3.55
N ASP A 90 -7.11 8.49 -4.59
CA ASP A 90 -5.92 9.29 -4.95
C ASP A 90 -5.83 9.51 -6.47
N GLY A 91 -4.94 10.42 -6.86
CA GLY A 91 -4.60 10.70 -8.26
C GLY A 91 -3.09 10.89 -8.45
N GLN A 92 -2.59 10.47 -9.61
CA GLN A 92 -1.18 10.68 -9.95
C GLN A 92 -0.87 12.18 -10.14
N GLY A 93 0.24 12.63 -9.55
CA GLY A 93 0.74 14.00 -9.69
C GLY A 93 2.25 14.05 -9.92
N PHE A 94 2.76 15.27 -10.09
CA PHE A 94 4.18 15.54 -10.30
C PHE A 94 4.72 16.48 -9.23
N LEU A 95 5.94 16.21 -8.76
CA LEU A 95 6.65 17.06 -7.82
C LEU A 95 8.01 17.45 -8.41
N VAL A 96 8.29 18.75 -8.46
CA VAL A 96 9.55 19.30 -8.97
C VAL A 96 10.18 20.26 -7.96
N ARG A 97 11.48 20.53 -8.12
CA ARG A 97 12.14 21.58 -7.33
C ARG A 97 11.54 22.94 -7.72
N ARG A 98 11.18 23.73 -6.71
CA ARG A 98 10.65 25.09 -6.89
C ARG A 98 11.56 25.99 -7.74
N SER A 99 12.87 25.78 -7.69
CA SER A 99 13.86 26.54 -8.48
C SER A 99 13.70 26.41 -9.99
N LEU A 100 13.04 25.34 -10.48
CA LEU A 100 12.77 25.15 -11.90
C LEU A 100 11.67 26.09 -12.43
N LYS A 101 10.90 26.74 -11.54
CA LYS A 101 9.84 27.71 -11.87
C LYS A 101 8.77 27.19 -12.84
N LEU A 102 8.58 25.87 -12.89
CA LEU A 102 7.49 25.22 -13.63
C LEU A 102 6.20 25.28 -12.80
N ASN A 103 5.08 25.55 -13.45
CA ASN A 103 3.76 25.68 -12.82
C ASN A 103 2.77 24.62 -13.30
N SER A 104 3.10 23.85 -14.34
CA SER A 104 2.27 22.83 -14.95
C SER A 104 3.08 21.57 -15.32
N ALA A 105 2.43 20.42 -15.22
CA ALA A 105 2.99 19.16 -15.72
C ALA A 105 3.24 19.17 -17.24
N THR A 106 2.53 20.02 -17.99
CA THR A 106 2.75 20.20 -19.44
C THR A 106 4.09 20.85 -19.77
N GLU A 107 4.75 21.45 -18.79
CA GLU A 107 6.08 22.06 -18.95
C GLU A 107 7.20 21.05 -18.67
N LEU A 108 6.88 19.79 -18.35
CA LEU A 108 7.86 18.69 -18.19
C LEU A 108 8.27 18.10 -19.56
N THR A 109 8.54 18.98 -20.51
CA THR A 109 9.11 18.59 -21.81
C THR A 109 10.59 18.27 -21.60
N GLY A 110 11.01 17.08 -22.05
CA GLY A 110 12.40 16.61 -21.95
C GLY A 110 13.39 17.47 -22.71
#